data_AF-A0A0S8GSL6-F1
#
_entry.id   AF-A0A0S8GSL6-F1
#
_cell.length_a   1.000
_cell.length_b   1.000
_cell.length_c   1.000
_cell.angle_alpha   90.00
_cell.angle_beta   90.00
_cell.angle_gamma   90.00
#
_symmetry.space_group_name_H-M   'P 1'
#
loop_
_entity.id
_entity.type
_entity.pdbx_description
1 polymer ?
#
loop_
_entity_poly.entity_id
_entity_poly.type
_entity_poly.pdbx_seq_one_letter_code
_entity_poly.pdbx_strand_id
1 'polypeptide(L)'
;MGARAIPPTKRSHIKTGTYVGDGNDNRNLDIGVNLANALYAWVIVKSPGVADALHRIEYGQGDNTMYFSAGVDTTNAIQAFTTTGFQLGTDNRVNQSGITFRYITVWENQ
;
A
#
# COMPACT_ATOMS: atom_id res chain seq x y z
N MET A 1 -19.51 8.62 -41.65
CA MET A 1 -18.69 7.67 -40.86
C MET A 1 -18.26 8.38 -39.60
N GLY A 2 -18.99 8.24 -38.50
CA GLY A 2 -18.62 8.87 -37.22
C GLY A 2 -17.65 7.95 -36.48
N ALA A 3 -16.47 8.45 -36.15
CA ALA A 3 -15.57 7.72 -35.26
C ALA A 3 -16.25 7.60 -33.89
N ARG A 4 -16.59 6.37 -33.49
CA ARG A 4 -17.01 6.07 -32.12
C ARG A 4 -15.77 6.24 -31.25
N ALA A 5 -15.74 7.28 -30.42
CA ALA A 5 -14.68 7.47 -29.44
C ALA A 5 -14.56 6.19 -28.59
N ILE A 6 -13.36 5.60 -28.55
CA ILE A 6 -13.04 4.58 -27.56
C ILE A 6 -12.88 5.36 -26.26
N PRO A 7 -13.70 5.10 -25.22
CA PRO A 7 -13.51 5.74 -23.92
C PRO A 7 -12.07 5.52 -23.45
N PRO A 8 -11.43 6.48 -22.75
CA PRO A 8 -10.13 6.23 -22.14
C PRO A 8 -10.24 4.94 -21.32
N THR A 9 -9.45 3.94 -21.69
CA THR A 9 -9.42 2.69 -20.94
C THR A 9 -8.73 2.98 -19.63
N LYS A 10 -9.44 2.78 -18.52
CA LYS A 10 -8.79 2.78 -17.21
C LYS A 10 -7.72 1.69 -17.21
N ARG A 11 -6.52 2.03 -16.72
CA ARG A 11 -5.37 1.13 -16.73
C ARG A 11 -4.93 0.89 -15.30
N SER A 12 -4.88 -0.38 -14.92
CA SER A 12 -4.24 -0.80 -13.69
C SER A 12 -2.73 -0.83 -13.89
N HIS A 13 -2.01 -0.34 -12.89
CA HIS A 13 -0.55 -0.35 -12.82
C HIS A 13 -0.10 -1.19 -11.64
N ILE A 14 1.11 -1.71 -11.73
CA ILE A 14 1.77 -2.43 -10.63
C ILE A 14 3.17 -1.85 -10.42
N LYS A 15 3.54 -1.65 -9.15
CA LYS A 15 4.90 -1.28 -8.75
C LYS A 15 5.32 -2.12 -7.55
N THR A 16 6.55 -2.58 -7.58
CA THR A 16 7.16 -3.33 -6.49
C THR A 16 8.42 -2.61 -6.02
N GLY A 17 8.86 -2.93 -4.82
CA GLY A 17 10.10 -2.38 -4.29
C GLY A 17 10.40 -2.90 -2.89
N THR A 18 11.41 -2.29 -2.29
CA THR A 18 11.88 -2.61 -0.95
C THR A 18 12.17 -1.35 -0.16
N TYR A 19 12.09 -1.45 1.16
CA TYR A 19 12.53 -0.39 2.07
C TYR A 19 13.07 -1.02 3.36
N VAL A 20 13.96 -0.30 4.04
CA VAL A 20 14.42 -0.67 5.38
C VAL A 20 13.49 -0.02 6.39
N GLY A 21 12.91 -0.82 7.28
CA GLY A 21 12.11 -0.33 8.39
C GLY A 21 12.95 0.50 9.36
N ASP A 22 12.34 1.50 9.98
CA ASP A 22 13.00 2.41 10.92
C ASP A 22 12.34 2.45 12.30
N GLY A 23 11.16 1.83 12.45
CA GLY A 23 10.40 1.77 13.70
C GLY A 23 9.66 3.07 14.05
N ASN A 24 9.75 4.12 13.22
CA ASN A 24 9.07 5.38 13.47
C ASN A 24 7.60 5.32 13.05
N ASP A 25 6.73 5.93 13.85
CA ASP A 25 5.32 6.06 13.51
C ASP A 25 5.10 7.14 12.43
N ASN A 26 3.97 7.07 11.72
CA ASN A 26 3.53 8.04 10.73
C ASN A 26 4.56 8.28 9.60
N ARG A 27 5.35 7.27 9.27
CA ARG A 27 6.42 7.36 8.27
C ARG A 27 5.84 7.31 6.87
N ASN A 28 5.98 8.40 6.13
CA ASN A 28 5.68 8.41 4.71
C ASN A 28 6.76 7.67 3.93
N LEU A 29 6.36 6.62 3.21
CA LEU A 29 7.21 5.95 2.23
C LEU A 29 6.91 6.49 0.83
N ASP A 30 7.84 7.29 0.31
CA ASP A 30 7.77 7.79 -1.06
C ASP A 30 8.18 6.69 -2.04
N ILE A 31 7.22 6.29 -2.89
CA ILE A 31 7.44 5.35 -3.98
C ILE A 31 7.18 6.01 -5.34
N GLY A 32 7.06 7.34 -5.42
CA GLY A 32 6.80 8.10 -6.64
C GLY A 32 5.44 7.79 -7.30
N VAL A 33 4.43 7.40 -6.51
CA VAL A 33 3.08 7.09 -7.01
C VAL A 33 2.04 7.83 -6.17
N ASN A 34 1.13 8.56 -6.81
CA ASN A 34 0.04 9.24 -6.11
C ASN A 34 -1.10 8.24 -5.82
N LEU A 35 -1.03 7.57 -4.67
CA LEU A 35 -2.06 6.63 -4.23
C LEU A 35 -3.25 7.35 -3.57
N ALA A 36 -3.05 8.54 -3.01
CA ALA A 36 -4.12 9.33 -2.41
C ALA A 36 -5.20 9.76 -3.42
N ASN A 37 -4.84 9.95 -4.69
CA ASN A 37 -5.76 10.28 -5.78
C ASN A 37 -6.02 9.10 -6.73
N ALA A 38 -5.66 7.87 -6.35
CA ALA A 38 -5.99 6.71 -7.16
C ALA A 38 -7.49 6.39 -7.06
N LEU A 39 -8.09 5.91 -8.14
CA LEU A 39 -9.48 5.43 -8.09
C LEU A 39 -9.59 4.12 -7.29
N TYR A 40 -8.60 3.25 -7.49
CA TYR A 40 -8.39 2.02 -6.73
C TYR A 40 -6.92 1.96 -6.33
N ALA A 41 -6.63 1.54 -5.10
CA ALA A 41 -5.25 1.38 -4.64
C ALA A 41 -5.17 0.24 -3.61
N TRP A 42 -4.23 -0.66 -3.84
CA TRP A 42 -3.92 -1.77 -2.95
C TRP A 42 -2.43 -1.77 -2.67
N VAL A 43 -2.06 -1.82 -1.39
CA VAL A 43 -0.67 -1.97 -0.94
C VAL A 43 -0.56 -3.24 -0.13
N ILE A 44 0.44 -4.05 -0.45
CA ILE A 44 0.83 -5.24 0.29
C ILE A 44 2.25 -5.02 0.80
N VAL A 45 2.48 -5.32 2.07
CA VAL A 45 3.81 -5.33 2.68
C VAL A 45 4.10 -6.72 3.23
N LYS A 46 5.32 -7.20 2.99
CA LYS A 46 5.81 -8.47 3.52
C LYS A 46 7.21 -8.32 4.10
N SER A 47 7.33 -8.66 5.38
CA SER A 47 8.61 -8.87 6.08
C SER A 47 9.32 -10.14 5.56
N PRO A 48 10.65 -10.25 5.61
CA PRO A 48 11.34 -11.53 5.41
C PRO A 48 10.90 -12.58 6.44
N GLY A 49 11.04 -13.87 6.09
CA GLY A 49 10.71 -14.98 6.99
C GLY A 49 9.21 -15.26 7.13
N VAL A 50 8.80 -15.70 8.32
CA VAL A 50 7.48 -16.28 8.60
C VAL A 50 6.41 -15.29 9.05
N ALA A 51 6.75 -14.01 9.25
CA ALA A 51 5.77 -13.01 9.66
C ALA A 51 4.71 -12.78 8.57
N ASP A 52 3.47 -12.55 8.96
CA ASP A 52 2.35 -12.36 8.04
C ASP A 52 2.59 -11.20 7.05
N ALA A 53 2.10 -11.35 5.82
CA ALA A 53 1.87 -10.20 4.94
C ALA A 53 0.66 -9.43 5.44
N LEU A 54 0.77 -8.11 5.40
CA LEU A 54 -0.32 -7.20 5.69
C LEU A 54 -0.68 -6.40 4.44
N HIS A 55 -1.95 -6.03 4.30
CA HIS A 55 -2.39 -5.23 3.16
C HIS A 55 -3.42 -4.19 3.52
N ARG A 56 -3.49 -3.13 2.71
CA ARG A 56 -4.48 -2.06 2.80
C ARG A 56 -5.06 -1.76 1.42
N ILE A 57 -6.36 -1.52 1.36
CA ILE A 57 -7.08 -1.02 0.17
C ILE A 57 -7.59 0.40 0.43
N GLU A 58 -7.98 1.11 -0.62
CA GLU A 58 -8.43 2.52 -0.56
C GLU A 58 -9.68 2.73 0.28
N TYR A 59 -10.50 1.69 0.44
CA TYR A 59 -11.74 1.73 1.23
C TYR A 59 -11.51 1.51 2.74
N GLY A 60 -10.26 1.34 3.19
CA GLY A 60 -9.94 1.18 4.61
C GLY A 60 -10.34 2.42 5.42
N GLN A 61 -11.17 2.25 6.44
CA GLN A 61 -11.52 3.31 7.40
C GLN A 61 -10.36 3.51 8.38
N GLY A 62 -10.01 4.76 8.67
CA GLY A 62 -8.88 5.09 9.57
C GLY A 62 -7.59 4.37 9.16
N ASP A 63 -6.88 3.81 10.14
CA ASP A 63 -5.57 3.16 9.96
C ASP A 63 -5.66 1.64 9.75
N ASN A 64 -6.84 1.13 9.37
CA ASN A 64 -7.07 -0.30 9.24
C ASN A 64 -6.15 -0.97 8.22
N THR A 65 -5.58 -2.09 8.63
CA THR A 65 -4.73 -2.96 7.83
C THR A 65 -5.23 -4.40 7.99
N MET A 66 -5.43 -5.08 6.88
CA MET A 66 -6.01 -6.41 6.82
C MET A 66 -4.93 -7.50 6.74
N TYR A 67 -5.29 -8.68 7.21
CA TYR A 67 -4.52 -9.91 7.04
C TYR A 67 -5.03 -10.68 5.81
N PHE A 68 -4.16 -11.52 5.24
CA PHE A 68 -4.58 -12.55 4.27
C PHE A 68 -5.13 -13.82 4.93
N SER A 69 -4.94 -13.96 6.24
CA SER A 69 -5.51 -15.02 7.07
C SER A 69 -6.82 -14.55 7.71
N ALA A 70 -7.53 -15.45 8.40
CA ALA A 70 -8.76 -15.15 9.14
C ALA A 70 -8.50 -14.34 10.44
N GLY A 71 -7.61 -13.35 10.39
CA GLY A 71 -7.30 -12.44 11.49
C GLY A 71 -8.24 -11.24 11.50
N VAL A 72 -8.46 -10.66 12.68
CA VAL A 72 -9.14 -9.36 12.82
C VAL A 72 -8.19 -8.28 12.30
N ASP A 73 -8.73 -7.29 11.58
CA ASP A 73 -7.97 -6.13 11.13
C ASP A 73 -7.13 -5.52 12.26
N THR A 74 -5.92 -5.11 11.91
CA THR A 74 -5.03 -4.39 12.82
C THR A 74 -4.99 -2.92 12.44
N THR A 75 -4.48 -2.09 13.34
CA THR A 75 -4.28 -0.66 13.12
C THR A 75 -2.80 -0.33 13.23
N ASN A 76 -2.39 0.87 12.81
CA ASN A 76 -1.01 1.35 12.98
C ASN A 76 0.05 0.46 12.27
N ALA A 77 -0.33 -0.13 11.14
CA ALA A 77 0.58 -0.87 10.26
C ALA A 77 0.75 -0.14 8.91
N ILE A 78 -0.19 -0.27 7.97
CA ILE A 78 -0.26 0.57 6.78
C ILE A 78 -1.38 1.57 7.04
N GLN A 79 -1.05 2.82 7.35
CA GLN A 79 -1.99 3.79 7.92
C GLN A 79 -2.79 4.54 6.85
N ALA A 80 -2.10 5.03 5.82
CA ALA A 80 -2.72 5.91 4.83
C ALA A 80 -2.10 5.77 3.44
N PHE A 81 -2.84 6.22 2.42
CA PHE A 81 -2.30 6.49 1.10
C PHE A 81 -1.94 7.97 1.00
N THR A 82 -0.80 8.26 0.38
CA THR A 82 -0.23 9.61 0.28
C THR A 82 -0.09 10.00 -1.18
N THR A 83 0.27 11.26 -1.42
CA THR A 83 0.46 11.80 -2.78
C THR A 83 1.73 11.25 -3.47
N THR A 84 2.60 10.56 -2.74
CA THR A 84 3.81 9.94 -3.28
C THR A 84 3.97 8.45 -2.94
N GLY A 85 3.07 7.88 -2.12
CA GLY A 85 3.08 6.47 -1.79
C GLY A 85 2.08 6.12 -0.68
N PHE A 86 2.60 5.58 0.43
CA PHE A 86 1.80 5.16 1.57
C PHE A 86 2.51 5.46 2.89
N GLN A 87 1.75 5.51 3.97
CA GLN A 87 2.24 5.77 5.32
C GLN A 87 2.33 4.47 6.11
N LEU A 88 3.42 4.31 6.85
CA LEU A 88 3.69 3.20 7.74
C LEU A 88 3.59 3.64 9.19
N GLY A 89 2.98 2.79 10.00
CA GLY A 89 2.96 2.89 11.45
C GLY A 89 4.11 2.11 12.10
N THR A 90 3.94 1.76 13.37
CA THR A 90 4.97 1.10 14.18
C THR A 90 4.93 -0.43 14.18
N ASP A 91 3.98 -1.06 13.48
CA ASP A 91 3.87 -2.52 13.47
C ASP A 91 5.14 -3.20 12.91
N ASN A 92 5.71 -4.15 13.67
CA ASN A 92 6.95 -4.84 13.30
C ASN A 92 6.85 -5.63 11.98
N ARG A 93 5.63 -5.98 11.53
CA ARG A 93 5.42 -6.70 10.26
C ARG A 93 5.54 -5.80 9.04
N VAL A 94 5.59 -4.48 9.24
CA VAL A 94 5.76 -3.51 8.15
C VAL A 94 6.90 -2.52 8.38
N ASN A 95 7.27 -2.19 9.62
CA ASN A 95 8.27 -1.14 9.87
C ASN A 95 9.26 -1.48 10.99
N GLN A 96 9.54 -2.76 11.25
CA GLN A 96 10.58 -3.13 12.22
C GLN A 96 11.95 -2.55 11.81
N SER A 97 12.59 -1.84 12.75
CA SER A 97 13.87 -1.17 12.52
C SER A 97 14.96 -2.14 12.04
N GLY A 98 15.65 -1.78 10.95
CA GLY A 98 16.74 -2.56 10.37
C GLY A 98 16.32 -3.76 9.51
N ILE A 99 15.02 -4.03 9.38
CA ILE A 99 14.51 -5.11 8.53
C ILE A 99 14.18 -4.59 7.13
N THR A 100 14.62 -5.32 6.10
CA THR A 100 14.29 -4.99 4.69
C THR A 100 12.97 -5.63 4.28
N PHE A 101 11.93 -4.81 4.16
CA PHE A 101 10.60 -5.21 3.70
C PHE A 101 10.49 -5.17 2.18
N ARG A 102 9.56 -5.94 1.63
CA ARG A 102 9.10 -5.85 0.24
C ARG A 102 7.69 -5.30 0.20
N TYR A 103 7.41 -4.49 -0.81
CA TYR A 103 6.04 -4.07 -1.10
C TYR A 103 5.64 -4.39 -2.54
N ILE A 104 4.35 -4.58 -2.72
CA ILE A 104 3.66 -4.56 -4.01
C ILE A 104 2.55 -3.53 -3.87
N THR A 105 2.40 -2.64 -4.85
CA THR A 105 1.24 -1.79 -4.98
C THR A 105 0.60 -1.97 -6.34
N VAL A 106 -0.72 -2.03 -6.36
CA VAL A 106 -1.55 -2.02 -7.57
C VAL A 106 -2.47 -0.81 -7.47
N TRP A 107 -2.54 -0.01 -8.52
CA TRP A 107 -3.42 1.16 -8.53
C TRP A 107 -4.00 1.42 -9.91
N GLU A 108 -5.11 2.16 -9.94
CA GLU A 108 -5.71 2.68 -11.15
C GLU A 108 -5.80 4.20 -11.04
N ASN A 109 -5.29 4.90 -12.06
CA ASN A 109 -5.42 6.36 -12.12
C ASN A 109 -6.90 6.74 -12.31
N GLN A 110 -7.29 7.91 -11.79
CA GLN A 110 -8.61 8.51 -12.05
C GLN A 110 -8.87 8.75 -13.53
#